data_AF-A0A534JPG9-F1
#
_entry.id   AF-A0A534JPG9-F1
#
_cell.length_a   1.000
_cell.length_b   1.000
_cell.length_c   1.000
_cell.angle_alpha   90.00
_cell.angle_beta   90.00
_cell.angle_gamma   90.00
#
_symmetry.space_group_name_H-M   'P 1'
#
loop_
_entity.id
_entity.type
_entity.pdbx_description
1 polymer ?
#
loop_
_entity_poly.entity_id
_entity_poly.type
_entity_poly.pdbx_seq_one_letter_code
_entity_poly.pdbx_strand_id
1 'polypeptide(L)'
;NLAEVFGGESIAQTGFALGLDRLAMAAEAERTIEPPRPLDAYVVPIGDTAQTKAIEMLTTLRAAGLGADIDLVGRGPSKNLDYANAIGARTAILLGERELKAGKATVRDMKSGAQTEVALAGLVDAVRGIDLTRAPGSARPKRRAAGTRRARPRRR
;
A
#
# COMPACT_ATOMS: atom_id res chain seq x y z
N ASN A 1 0.92 -41.98 -12.13
CA ASN A 1 -0.35 -42.62 -12.44
C ASN A 1 -1.35 -42.42 -11.28
N LEU A 2 -1.67 -41.18 -10.91
CA LEU A 2 -2.56 -40.91 -9.76
C LEU A 2 -4.03 -40.85 -10.20
N ALA A 3 -4.31 -40.15 -11.30
CA ALA A 3 -5.66 -40.09 -11.89
C ALA A 3 -6.30 -41.48 -12.13
N GLU A 4 -5.58 -42.45 -12.70
CA GLU A 4 -6.16 -43.78 -12.97
C GLU A 4 -6.51 -44.55 -11.69
N VAL A 5 -5.76 -44.36 -10.60
CA VAL A 5 -6.07 -44.97 -9.27
C VAL A 5 -7.41 -44.48 -8.73
N PHE A 6 -7.88 -43.32 -9.17
CA PHE A 6 -9.19 -42.75 -8.84
C PHE A 6 -10.20 -42.81 -10.01
N GLY A 7 -9.95 -43.65 -11.02
CA GLY A 7 -10.88 -43.85 -12.15
C GLY A 7 -10.84 -42.76 -13.22
N GLY A 8 -9.83 -41.88 -13.20
CA GLY A 8 -9.57 -40.88 -14.23
C GLY A 8 -8.82 -41.43 -15.43
N GLU A 9 -8.73 -40.62 -16.49
CA GLU A 9 -8.02 -40.97 -17.72
C GLU A 9 -6.49 -41.01 -17.53
N SER A 10 -5.82 -41.84 -18.32
CA SER A 10 -4.36 -41.93 -18.36
C SER A 10 -3.75 -40.67 -18.96
N ILE A 11 -3.40 -39.72 -18.10
CA ILE A 11 -2.76 -38.45 -18.49
C ILE A 11 -1.48 -38.21 -17.70
N ALA A 12 -0.50 -37.59 -18.36
CA ALA A 12 0.74 -37.13 -17.72
C ALA A 12 0.42 -36.10 -16.63
N GLN A 13 1.02 -36.27 -15.45
CA GLN A 13 0.75 -35.46 -14.27
C GLN A 13 2.06 -34.92 -13.68
N THR A 14 2.11 -33.63 -13.38
CA THR A 14 3.23 -32.96 -12.72
C THR A 14 2.72 -31.86 -11.82
N GLY A 15 3.39 -31.63 -10.69
CA GLY A 15 3.02 -30.59 -9.73
C GLY A 15 4.03 -30.49 -8.61
N PHE A 16 4.00 -29.38 -7.88
CA PHE A 16 4.71 -29.20 -6.63
C PHE A 16 3.77 -28.60 -5.61
N ALA A 17 4.03 -28.86 -4.33
CA ALA A 17 3.33 -28.26 -3.22
C ALA A 17 4.35 -27.65 -2.27
N LEU A 18 4.04 -26.47 -1.74
CA LEU A 18 4.79 -25.84 -0.67
C LEU A 18 3.82 -25.58 0.48
N GLY A 19 4.21 -25.96 1.69
CA GLY A 19 3.42 -25.66 2.89
C GLY A 19 3.66 -24.22 3.31
N LEU A 20 2.61 -23.38 3.33
CA LEU A 20 2.71 -21.97 3.73
C LEU A 20 3.30 -21.83 5.14
N ASP A 21 2.87 -22.66 6.08
CA ASP A 21 3.39 -22.63 7.46
C ASP A 21 4.90 -22.91 7.51
N ARG A 22 5.36 -23.91 6.74
CA ARG A 22 6.79 -24.25 6.65
C ARG A 22 7.61 -23.13 5.99
N LEU A 23 7.04 -22.47 4.98
CA LEU A 23 7.68 -21.31 4.35
C LEU A 23 7.76 -20.11 5.29
N ALA A 24 6.69 -19.84 6.05
CA ALA A 24 6.67 -18.76 7.04
C ALA A 24 7.72 -18.99 8.15
N MET A 25 7.75 -20.20 8.72
CA MET A 25 8.74 -20.58 9.73
C MET A 25 10.18 -20.48 9.20
N ALA A 26 10.42 -20.93 7.96
CA ALA A 26 11.74 -20.81 7.34
C ALA A 26 12.11 -19.33 7.13
N ALA A 27 11.19 -18.49 6.67
CA ALA A 27 11.42 -17.07 6.48
C ALA A 27 11.67 -16.32 7.81
N GLU A 28 11.02 -16.73 8.90
CA GLU A 28 11.29 -16.23 10.26
C GLU A 28 12.68 -16.65 10.73
N ALA A 29 13.05 -17.92 10.57
CA ALA A 29 14.36 -18.44 10.96
C ALA A 29 15.51 -17.76 10.20
N GLU A 30 15.34 -17.53 8.90
CA GLU A 30 16.29 -16.84 8.03
C GLU A 30 16.23 -15.31 8.19
N ARG A 31 15.29 -14.78 8.98
CA ARG A 31 15.06 -13.35 9.23
C ARG A 31 14.85 -12.57 7.91
N THR A 32 14.20 -13.20 6.94
CA THR A 32 13.93 -12.63 5.61
C THR A 32 12.59 -11.91 5.52
N ILE A 33 11.77 -11.96 6.57
CA ILE A 33 10.51 -11.23 6.63
C ILE A 33 10.80 -9.76 6.95
N GLU A 34 10.63 -8.87 5.97
CA GLU A 34 10.66 -7.43 6.23
C GLU A 34 9.39 -7.00 6.97
N PRO A 35 9.49 -6.05 7.91
CA PRO A 35 8.31 -5.47 8.53
C PRO A 35 7.42 -4.80 7.46
N PRO A 36 6.09 -4.82 7.64
CA PRO A 36 5.20 -4.16 6.71
C PRO A 36 5.58 -2.68 6.57
N ARG A 37 5.63 -2.20 5.33
CA ARG A 37 5.91 -0.78 5.06
C ARG A 37 4.80 0.06 5.71
N PRO A 38 5.15 1.10 6.51
CA PRO A 38 4.18 2.02 7.07
C PRO A 38 3.32 2.68 5.98
N LEU A 39 2.04 2.91 6.27
CA LEU A 39 1.14 3.61 5.36
C LEU A 39 1.62 5.05 5.16
N ASP A 40 1.70 5.54 3.92
CA ASP A 40 2.12 6.90 3.64
C ASP A 40 1.03 7.92 4.04
N ALA A 41 -0.25 7.59 3.83
CA ALA A 41 -1.36 8.45 4.19
C ALA A 41 -2.63 7.69 4.61
N TYR A 42 -3.27 8.17 5.67
CA TYR A 42 -4.61 7.74 6.09
C TYR A 42 -5.62 8.88 5.88
N VAL A 43 -6.63 8.66 5.04
CA VAL A 43 -7.63 9.68 4.68
C VAL A 43 -8.79 9.62 5.67
N VAL A 44 -9.13 10.76 6.25
CA VAL A 44 -10.15 10.93 7.28
C VAL A 44 -11.25 11.87 6.74
N PRO A 45 -12.34 11.33 6.16
CA PRO A 45 -13.51 12.12 5.88
C PRO A 45 -14.16 12.61 7.18
N ILE A 46 -14.51 13.89 7.23
CA ILE A 46 -15.20 14.53 8.34
C ILE A 46 -16.57 14.99 7.85
N GLY A 47 -17.61 14.32 8.31
CA GLY A 47 -18.98 14.51 7.84
C GLY A 47 -19.30 13.68 6.59
N ASP A 48 -20.58 13.48 6.34
CA ASP A 48 -21.08 12.53 5.34
C ASP A 48 -20.79 13.00 3.90
N THR A 49 -20.71 14.31 3.70
CA THR A 49 -20.47 14.94 2.39
C THR A 49 -19.03 14.78 1.89
N ALA A 50 -18.09 14.42 2.77
CA ALA A 50 -16.67 14.29 2.45
C ALA A 50 -16.26 12.90 1.94
N GLN A 51 -17.10 11.88 2.13
CA GLN A 51 -16.80 10.47 1.78
C GLN A 51 -16.37 10.30 0.31
N THR A 52 -17.20 10.77 -0.64
CA THR A 52 -16.91 10.64 -2.07
C THR A 52 -15.57 11.28 -2.43
N LYS A 53 -15.31 12.49 -1.90
CA LYS A 53 -14.07 13.22 -2.20
C LYS A 53 -12.85 12.59 -1.56
N ALA A 54 -13.02 11.98 -0.38
CA ALA A 54 -11.98 11.22 0.29
C ALA A 54 -11.61 9.95 -0.50
N ILE A 55 -12.58 9.26 -1.10
CA ILE A 55 -12.32 8.09 -1.97
C ILE A 55 -11.61 8.51 -3.27
N GLU A 56 -11.98 9.63 -3.88
CA GLU A 56 -11.25 10.20 -5.03
C GLU A 56 -9.80 10.52 -4.66
N MET A 57 -9.59 11.10 -3.49
CA MET A 57 -8.25 11.42 -3.00
C MET A 57 -7.42 10.18 -2.73
N LEU A 58 -8.01 9.17 -2.08
CA LEU A 58 -7.40 7.87 -1.87
C LEU A 58 -6.93 7.24 -3.20
N THR A 59 -7.79 7.29 -4.22
CA THR A 59 -7.48 6.77 -5.55
C THR A 59 -6.31 7.51 -6.17
N THR A 60 -6.28 8.84 -6.05
CA THR A 60 -5.20 9.70 -6.55
C THR A 60 -3.85 9.36 -5.88
N LEU A 61 -3.84 9.22 -4.55
CA LEU A 61 -2.64 8.85 -3.80
C LEU A 61 -2.11 7.47 -4.21
N ARG A 62 -3.01 6.48 -4.32
CA ARG A 62 -2.66 5.11 -4.76
C ARG A 62 -2.13 5.09 -6.20
N ALA A 63 -2.75 5.85 -7.11
CA ALA A 63 -2.28 5.99 -8.49
C ALA A 63 -0.87 6.61 -8.58
N ALA A 64 -0.52 7.48 -7.63
CA ALA A 64 0.82 8.06 -7.49
C ALA A 64 1.85 7.11 -6.83
N GLY A 65 1.44 5.88 -6.48
CA GLY A 65 2.29 4.84 -5.90
C GLY A 65 2.47 4.94 -4.39
N LEU A 66 1.67 5.75 -3.70
CA LEU A 66 1.69 5.88 -2.24
C LEU A 66 0.81 4.79 -1.61
N GLY A 67 1.28 4.21 -0.51
CA GLY A 67 0.46 3.36 0.36
C GLY A 67 -0.55 4.25 1.08
N ALA A 68 -1.82 4.17 0.71
CA ALA A 68 -2.87 4.97 1.32
C ALA A 68 -4.11 4.14 1.66
N ASP A 69 -4.78 4.53 2.73
CA ASP A 69 -6.04 3.95 3.18
C ASP A 69 -7.00 5.02 3.70
N ILE A 70 -8.25 4.66 4.00
CA ILE A 70 -9.32 5.58 4.38
C ILE A 70 -10.15 5.04 5.54
N ASP A 71 -10.77 5.93 6.30
CA ASP A 71 -11.84 5.55 7.23
C ASP A 71 -13.13 5.15 6.50
N LEU A 72 -13.54 3.89 6.67
CA LEU A 72 -14.78 3.36 6.09
C LEU A 72 -15.93 3.23 7.10
N VAL A 73 -15.65 3.40 8.39
CA VAL A 73 -16.62 3.17 9.48
C VAL A 73 -17.16 4.46 10.10
N GLY A 74 -16.78 5.63 9.58
CA GLY A 74 -17.32 6.92 10.00
C GLY A 74 -16.93 7.28 11.44
N ARG A 75 -15.69 7.00 11.84
CA ARG A 75 -15.18 7.35 13.16
C ARG A 75 -15.06 8.87 13.29
N GLY A 76 -15.25 9.37 14.51
CA GLY A 76 -14.93 10.77 14.80
C GLY A 76 -13.44 11.07 14.58
N PRO A 77 -13.05 12.35 14.35
CA PRO A 77 -11.67 12.73 14.03
C PRO A 77 -10.62 12.21 15.02
N SER A 78 -10.89 12.28 16.33
CA SER A 78 -9.95 11.77 17.35
C SER A 78 -9.69 10.27 17.19
N LYS A 79 -10.75 9.45 17.09
CA LYS A 79 -10.64 8.00 16.93
C LYS A 79 -9.94 7.62 15.63
N ASN A 80 -10.13 8.42 14.58
CA ASN A 80 -9.42 8.23 13.31
C ASN A 80 -7.93 8.50 13.42
N LEU A 81 -7.54 9.54 14.18
CA LEU A 81 -6.13 9.82 14.44
C LEU A 81 -5.48 8.74 15.32
N ASP A 82 -6.20 8.24 16.33
CA ASP A 82 -5.72 7.12 17.15
C ASP A 82 -5.53 5.86 16.30
N TYR A 83 -6.47 5.57 15.40
CA TYR A 83 -6.38 4.45 14.47
C TYR A 83 -5.23 4.62 13.47
N ALA A 84 -5.09 5.80 12.87
CA ALA A 84 -3.99 6.12 11.97
C ALA A 84 -2.63 5.90 12.64
N ASN A 85 -2.50 6.29 13.91
CA ASN A 85 -1.29 6.05 14.69
C ASN A 85 -1.08 4.55 14.95
N ALA A 86 -2.13 3.80 15.31
CA ALA A 86 -2.06 2.37 15.59
C ALA A 86 -1.62 1.53 14.38
N ILE A 87 -2.05 1.90 13.17
CA ILE A 87 -1.63 1.24 11.91
C ILE A 87 -0.30 1.77 11.37
N GLY A 88 0.35 2.71 12.07
CA GLY A 88 1.62 3.29 11.68
C GLY A 88 1.55 4.18 10.44
N ALA A 89 0.44 4.86 10.20
CA ALA A 89 0.34 5.84 9.12
C ALA A 89 1.29 7.02 9.38
N ARG A 90 2.01 7.45 8.35
CA ARG A 90 2.94 8.59 8.42
C ARG A 90 2.18 9.91 8.47
N THR A 91 1.10 9.99 7.72
CA THR A 91 0.27 11.19 7.64
C THR A 91 -1.21 10.84 7.79
N ALA A 92 -1.97 11.76 8.38
CA ALA A 92 -3.42 11.75 8.31
C ALA A 92 -3.90 12.94 7.47
N ILE A 93 -4.81 12.69 6.53
CA ILE A 93 -5.39 13.68 5.63
C ILE A 93 -6.83 13.92 6.05
N LEU A 94 -7.10 15.05 6.69
CA LEU A 94 -8.43 15.41 7.15
C LEU A 94 -9.16 16.18 6.05
N LEU A 95 -10.33 15.68 5.67
CA LEU A 95 -11.20 16.26 4.65
C LEU A 95 -12.57 16.52 5.25
N GLY A 96 -12.83 17.76 5.66
CA GLY A 96 -14.15 18.22 6.05
C GLY A 96 -14.76 19.17 5.02
N GLU A 97 -16.01 19.58 5.26
CA GLU A 97 -16.71 20.51 4.37
C GLU A 97 -15.97 21.84 4.17
N ARG A 98 -15.31 22.33 5.22
CA ARG A 98 -14.56 23.58 5.19
C ARG A 98 -13.37 23.47 4.25
N GLU A 99 -12.58 22.41 4.38
CA GLU A 99 -11.39 22.16 3.58
C GLU A 99 -11.78 21.95 2.11
N LEU A 100 -12.84 21.17 1.88
CA LEU A 100 -13.36 20.89 0.53
C LEU A 100 -13.86 22.14 -0.18
N LYS A 101 -14.60 23.03 0.51
CA LYS A 101 -15.02 24.32 -0.04
C LYS A 101 -13.84 25.22 -0.40
N ALA A 102 -12.73 25.11 0.34
CA ALA A 102 -11.51 25.86 0.06
C ALA A 102 -10.60 25.20 -1.00
N GLY A 103 -10.94 24.00 -1.51
CA GLY A 103 -10.08 23.26 -2.42
C GLY A 103 -8.79 22.75 -1.76
N LYS A 104 -8.81 22.53 -0.45
CA LYS A 104 -7.66 22.13 0.37
C LYS A 104 -7.96 20.86 1.18
N ALA A 105 -6.94 20.35 1.83
CA ALA A 105 -7.01 19.32 2.87
C ALA A 105 -6.06 19.71 4.01
N THR A 106 -6.34 19.25 5.22
CA THR A 106 -5.40 19.38 6.33
C THR A 106 -4.56 18.12 6.41
N VAL A 107 -3.25 18.26 6.22
CA VAL A 107 -2.29 17.16 6.36
C VAL A 107 -1.65 17.24 7.73
N ARG A 108 -1.80 16.18 8.52
CA ARG A 108 -1.15 16.02 9.82
C ARG A 108 -0.02 15.02 9.70
N ASP A 109 1.18 15.43 10.13
CA ASP A 109 2.27 14.48 10.39
C ASP A 109 1.97 13.75 11.70
N MET A 110 1.87 12.42 11.64
CA MET A 110 1.52 11.60 12.78
C MET A 110 2.65 11.47 13.81
N LYS A 111 3.90 11.78 13.43
CA LYS A 111 5.04 11.79 14.34
C LYS A 111 5.16 13.11 15.11
N SER A 112 5.15 14.23 14.41
CA SER A 112 5.32 15.56 15.05
C SER A 112 4.01 16.14 15.58
N GLY A 113 2.88 15.69 15.05
CA GLY A 113 1.56 16.29 15.31
C GLY A 113 1.32 17.59 14.56
N ALA A 114 2.29 18.11 13.81
CA ALA A 114 2.15 19.33 13.03
C ALA A 114 1.08 19.17 11.95
N GLN A 115 0.29 20.22 11.74
CA GLN A 115 -0.78 20.25 10.75
C GLN A 115 -0.53 21.39 9.76
N THR A 116 -0.73 21.12 8.47
CA THR A 116 -0.60 22.12 7.41
C THR A 116 -1.76 21.98 6.44
N GLU A 117 -2.34 23.11 6.03
CA GLU A 117 -3.30 23.13 4.92
C GLU A 117 -2.56 23.01 3.58
N VAL A 118 -2.98 22.04 2.77
CA VAL A 118 -2.39 21.77 1.46
C VAL A 118 -3.49 21.80 0.41
N ALA A 119 -3.24 22.45 -0.72
CA ALA A 119 -4.17 22.40 -1.86
C ALA A 119 -4.33 20.97 -2.36
N LEU A 120 -5.55 20.56 -2.74
CA LEU A 120 -5.82 19.18 -3.17
C LEU A 120 -4.93 18.75 -4.35
N ALA A 121 -4.58 19.68 -5.24
CA ALA A 121 -3.69 19.44 -6.38
C ALA A 121 -2.23 19.13 -5.96
N GLY A 122 -1.77 19.67 -4.83
CA GLY A 122 -0.40 19.47 -4.32
C GLY A 122 -0.29 18.36 -3.28
N LEU A 123 -1.36 17.61 -3.02
CA LEU A 123 -1.42 16.69 -1.88
C LEU A 123 -0.45 15.51 -2.02
N VAL A 124 -0.31 14.98 -3.24
CA VAL A 124 0.64 13.89 -3.54
C VAL A 124 2.07 14.32 -3.21
N ASP A 125 2.46 15.53 -3.61
CA ASP A 125 3.80 16.05 -3.38
C ASP A 125 4.03 16.40 -1.91
N ALA A 126 3.01 16.90 -1.20
CA ALA A 126 3.11 17.13 0.23
C ALA A 126 3.33 15.83 1.03
N VAL A 127 2.58 14.76 0.70
CA VAL A 127 2.77 13.45 1.34
C VAL A 127 4.16 12.87 1.03
N ARG A 128 4.66 13.04 -0.19
CA ARG A 128 6.04 12.66 -0.56
C ARG A 128 7.09 13.52 0.14
N GLY A 129 6.83 14.81 0.33
CA GLY A 129 7.75 15.75 0.96
C GLY A 129 7.99 15.44 2.44
N ILE A 130 6.97 14.91 3.13
CA ILE A 130 7.10 14.42 4.51
C ILE A 130 8.04 13.19 4.58
N ASP A 131 8.27 12.48 3.46
CA ASP A 131 9.19 11.34 3.35
C ASP A 131 10.68 11.74 3.31
N LEU A 132 11.04 12.98 2.92
CA LEU A 132 12.45 13.39 2.70
C LEU A 132 13.29 13.52 3.98
N THR A 133 12.69 13.41 5.17
CA THR A 133 13.42 13.35 6.45
C THR A 133 13.74 11.91 6.90
N ARG A 134 13.33 10.90 6.13
CA ARG A 134 13.72 9.49 6.34
C ARG A 134 14.62 9.02 5.21
N ALA A 135 15.79 8.48 5.55
CA ALA A 135 16.59 7.72 4.61
C ALA A 135 15.73 6.61 3.97
N PRO A 136 15.85 6.37 2.65
CA PRO A 136 15.06 5.37 1.97
C PRO A 136 15.42 3.97 2.48
N GLY A 137 14.56 3.40 3.32
CA GLY A 137 14.52 1.97 3.59
C GLY A 137 14.06 1.26 2.31
N SER A 138 15.02 0.59 1.68
CA SER A 138 14.92 -0.24 0.47
C SER A 138 14.37 0.47 -0.79
N ALA A 139 15.31 0.83 -1.65
CA ALA A 139 15.05 1.21 -3.04
C ALA A 139 14.13 0.18 -3.71
N ARG A 140 13.03 0.67 -4.29
CA ARG A 140 12.11 -0.06 -5.17
C ARG A 140 12.96 -0.86 -6.18
N PRO A 141 12.86 -2.21 -6.26
CA PRO A 141 13.59 -2.92 -7.29
C PRO A 141 13.07 -2.44 -8.64
N LYS A 142 13.96 -1.83 -9.43
CA LYS A 142 13.68 -1.51 -10.84
C LYS A 142 13.18 -2.82 -11.47
N ARG A 143 11.96 -2.81 -12.01
CA ARG A 143 11.46 -3.87 -12.87
C ARG A 143 12.54 -4.14 -13.92
N ARG A 144 13.29 -5.23 -13.77
CA ARG A 144 14.20 -5.69 -14.82
C ARG A 144 13.30 -6.02 -16.01
N ALA A 145 13.44 -5.25 -17.08
CA ALA A 145 12.85 -5.59 -18.37
C ALA A 145 13.25 -7.04 -18.68
N ALA A 146 12.27 -7.87 -19.02
CA ALA A 146 12.48 -9.24 -19.42
C ALA A 146 13.51 -9.26 -20.56
N GLY A 147 14.71 -9.75 -20.26
CA GLY A 147 15.74 -9.96 -21.27
C GLY A 147 15.20 -10.96 -22.29
N THR A 148 15.01 -10.51 -23.52
CA THR A 148 14.75 -11.37 -24.67
C THR A 148 15.90 -12.38 -24.78
N ARG A 149 15.63 -13.64 -24.43
CA ARG A 149 16.57 -14.73 -24.70
C ARG A 149 16.72 -14.85 -26.21
N ARG A 150 17.85 -14.37 -26.75
CA ARG A 150 18.27 -14.69 -28.12
C ARG A 150 18.46 -16.22 -28.22
N ALA A 151 17.75 -16.82 -29.17
CA ALA A 151 17.88 -18.22 -29.53
C ALA A 151 19.32 -18.53 -29.96
N ARG A 152 19.91 -19.60 -29.41
CA ARG A 152 21.18 -20.16 -29.90
C ARG A 152 20.90 -21.00 -31.15
N PRO A 153 21.73 -20.94 -32.20
CA PRO A 153 21.56 -21.80 -33.36
C PRO A 153 21.97 -23.23 -33.01
N ARG A 154 21.13 -24.19 -33.40
CA ARG A 154 21.45 -25.62 -33.36
C ARG A 154 22.67 -25.88 -34.24
N ARG A 155 23.75 -26.41 -33.66
CA ARG A 155 24.83 -27.01 -34.45
C ARG A 155 24.40 -28.42 -34.87
N ARG A 156 24.63 -28.72 -36.14
CA ARG A 156 24.50 -30.04 -36.77
C ARG A 156 25.59 -30.97 -36.27
#